data_AF-A0A0S8FZU7-F1
#
_entry.id   AF-A0A0S8FZU7-F1
#
_cell.length_a   1.000
_cell.length_b   1.000
_cell.length_c   1.000
_cell.angle_alpha   90.00
_cell.angle_beta   90.00
_cell.angle_gamma   90.00
#
_symmetry.space_group_name_H-M   'P 1'
#
loop_
_entity.id
_entity.type
_entity.pdbx_description
1 polymer ?
#
loop_
_entity_poly.entity_id
_entity_poly.type
_entity_poly.pdbx_seq_one_letter_code
_entity_poly.pdbx_strand_id
1 'polypeptide(L)' 'MRPDPAYRLVGAPAIEILRRLPGTNCGCCGEQSCLAFAVKVHGAEAPVYRCRPVFAGEAAHLKDALLEVCAGVGA' A
#
# COMPACT_ATOMS: atom_id res chain seq x y z
N MET A 1 -21.81 -8.31 -12.03
CA MET A 1 -20.50 -7.70 -11.73
C MET A 1 -20.45 -7.29 -10.26
N ARG A 2 -19.75 -8.05 -9.42
CA ARG A 2 -19.33 -7.62 -8.08
C ARG A 2 -18.07 -8.41 -7.69
N PRO A 3 -16.89 -7.78 -7.59
CA PRO A 3 -15.79 -8.38 -6.86
C PRO A 3 -16.06 -8.27 -5.34
N ASP A 4 -15.62 -9.29 -4.61
CA ASP A 4 -15.74 -9.46 -3.15
C ASP A 4 -15.01 -8.34 -2.34
N PRO A 5 -15.50 -7.94 -1.13
CA PRO A 5 -15.08 -6.71 -0.45
C PRO A 5 -13.74 -6.78 0.31
N ALA A 6 -12.99 -7.88 0.28
CA ALA A 6 -11.69 -7.99 0.96
C ALA A 6 -10.47 -7.58 0.09
N TYR A 7 -10.73 -7.02 -1.09
CA TYR A 7 -9.81 -6.32 -2.00
C TYR A 7 -8.45 -7.02 -2.22
N ARG A 8 -8.45 -8.10 -3.04
CA ARG A 8 -7.23 -8.60 -3.68
C ARG A 8 -6.79 -7.60 -4.76
N LEU A 9 -5.87 -6.73 -4.39
CA LEU A 9 -5.19 -5.77 -5.27
C LEU A 9 -4.25 -6.53 -6.21
N VAL A 10 -4.43 -6.36 -7.52
CA VAL A 10 -3.53 -6.91 -8.54
C VAL A 10 -2.27 -6.04 -8.52
N GLY A 11 -1.14 -6.63 -8.10
CA GLY A 11 -0.01 -5.85 -7.60
C GLY A 11 0.84 -5.16 -8.67
N ALA A 12 0.95 -3.83 -8.60
CA ALA A 12 2.08 -3.09 -9.16
C ALA A 12 3.41 -3.53 -8.52
N PRO A 13 4.56 -3.36 -9.21
CA PRO A 13 5.88 -3.65 -8.64
C PRO A 13 6.07 -3.02 -7.27
N ALA A 14 6.73 -3.72 -6.34
CA ALA A 14 6.98 -3.21 -4.99
C ALA A 14 7.64 -1.81 -4.96
N ILE A 15 8.46 -1.49 -5.96
CA ILE A 15 9.08 -0.17 -6.11
C ILE A 15 8.06 0.95 -6.39
N GLU A 16 7.01 0.68 -7.16
CA GLU A 16 5.96 1.65 -7.46
C GLU A 16 5.05 1.91 -6.25
N ILE A 17 4.82 0.87 -5.44
CA ILE A 17 4.15 0.99 -4.14
C ILE A 17 5.02 1.84 -3.20
N LEU A 18 6.32 1.55 -3.09
CA LEU A 18 7.25 2.28 -2.23
C LEU A 18 7.25 3.79 -2.53
N ARG A 19 7.22 4.18 -3.80
CA ARG A 19 7.19 5.60 -4.21
C ARG A 19 5.95 6.38 -3.72
N ARG A 20 4.89 5.67 -3.33
CA ARG A 20 3.63 6.24 -2.81
C ARG A 20 3.46 6.03 -1.31
N LEU A 21 4.44 5.41 -0.66
CA LEU A 21 4.51 5.35 0.79
C LEU A 21 5.14 6.64 1.35
N PRO A 22 4.88 6.98 2.63
CA PRO A 22 5.45 8.17 3.27
C PRO A 22 6.97 8.18 3.41
N GLY A 23 7.64 7.04 3.22
CA GLY A 23 9.10 6.91 3.37
C GLY A 23 9.62 7.07 4.81
N THR A 24 8.74 7.16 5.82
CA THR A 24 9.14 7.43 7.21
C THR A 24 9.74 6.24 7.96
N ASN A 25 9.60 5.01 7.42
CA ASN A 25 10.02 3.76 8.07
C ASN A 25 9.51 3.61 9.53
N CYS A 26 8.34 4.15 9.84
CA CYS A 26 7.83 4.24 11.21
C CYS A 26 7.50 2.90 11.91
N GLY A 27 7.53 1.76 11.22
CA GLY A 27 7.24 0.44 11.78
C GLY A 27 5.78 0.22 12.23
N CYS A 28 4.90 1.21 12.09
CA CYS A 28 3.51 1.14 12.55
C CYS A 28 2.64 0.07 11.84
N CYS A 29 3.12 -0.45 10.71
CA CYS A 29 2.50 -1.55 9.96
C CYS A 29 3.01 -2.95 10.38
N GLY A 30 4.03 -3.03 11.25
CA GLY A 30 4.67 -4.27 11.68
C GLY A 30 5.92 -4.68 10.89
N GLU A 31 6.35 -3.88 9.92
CA GLU A 31 7.51 -4.16 9.06
C GLU A 31 8.71 -3.26 9.37
N GLN A 32 9.92 -3.77 9.10
CA GLN A 32 11.18 -3.09 9.40
C GLN A 32 11.41 -1.81 8.55
N SER A 33 10.78 -1.71 7.38
CA SER A 33 10.90 -0.55 6.49
C SER A 33 9.69 -0.43 5.56
N CYS A 34 9.53 0.75 4.94
CA CYS A 34 8.53 0.97 3.89
C CYS A 34 8.76 0.05 2.69
N LEU A 35 10.01 -0.29 2.36
CA LEU A 35 10.32 -1.25 1.29
C LEU A 35 9.85 -2.67 1.66
N ALA A 36 10.13 -3.13 2.88
CA ALA A 36 9.66 -4.44 3.35
C ALA A 36 8.13 -4.52 3.33
N PHE A 37 7.46 -3.44 3.76
CA PHE A 37 6.01 -3.34 3.66
C PHE A 37 5.52 -3.37 2.20
N ALA A 38 6.14 -2.63 1.29
CA ALA A 38 5.78 -2.61 -0.11
C ALA A 38 5.92 -3.99 -0.79
N VAL A 39 6.96 -4.76 -0.46
CA VAL A 39 7.14 -6.14 -0.94
C VAL A 39 6.01 -7.04 -0.46
N LYS A 40 5.62 -6.96 0.82
CA LYS A 40 4.51 -7.75 1.35
C LYS A 40 3.15 -7.34 0.79
N VAL A 41 2.92 -6.05 0.54
CA VAL A 41 1.71 -5.58 -0.13
C VAL A 41 1.66 -6.12 -1.56
N HIS A 42 2.77 -6.08 -2.29
CA HIS A 42 2.87 -6.65 -3.64
C HIS A 42 2.59 -8.16 -3.66
N GLY A 43 3.12 -8.91 -2.70
CA GLY A 43 2.89 -10.35 -2.54
C GLY A 43 1.54 -10.72 -1.90
N ALA A 44 0.66 -9.75 -1.63
CA ALA A 44 -0.59 -9.93 -0.90
C ALA A 44 -0.46 -10.58 0.50
N GLU A 45 0.73 -10.48 1.11
CA GLU A 45 1.04 -10.93 2.48
C GLU A 45 0.64 -9.89 3.54
N ALA A 46 0.52 -8.62 3.15
CA ALA A 46 0.09 -7.54 4.01
C ALA A 46 -0.95 -6.65 3.30
N PRO A 47 -2.08 -6.32 3.95
CA PRO A 47 -3.03 -5.37 3.40
C PRO A 47 -2.48 -3.94 3.41
N VAL A 48 -2.64 -3.20 2.30
CA VAL A 48 -2.16 -1.81 2.15
C VAL A 48 -2.66 -0.86 3.24
N TYR A 49 -3.86 -1.08 3.79
CA TYR A 49 -4.43 -0.23 4.86
C TYR A 49 -3.63 -0.29 6.18
N ARG A 50 -2.70 -1.24 6.35
CA ARG A 50 -1.81 -1.30 7.52
C ARG A 50 -0.82 -0.15 7.60
N CYS A 51 -0.65 0.64 6.53
CA CYS A 51 0.12 1.87 6.60
C CYS A 51 -0.63 2.94 7.41
N ARG A 52 -0.49 2.92 8.75
CA ARG A 52 -1.20 3.86 9.65
C ARG A 52 -1.04 5.34 9.28
N PRO A 53 0.15 5.85 8.91
CA PRO A 53 0.28 7.25 8.53
C PRO A 53 -0.60 7.64 7.34
N VAL A 54 -0.86 6.72 6.40
CA VAL A 54 -1.67 6.99 5.20
C VAL A 54 -3.16 6.80 5.47
N PHE A 55 -3.55 5.81 6.26
CA PHE A 55 -4.97 5.47 6.45
C PHE A 55 -5.60 6.09 7.71
N ALA A 56 -4.79 6.56 8.65
CA ALA A 56 -5.24 7.09 9.94
C ALA A 56 -4.31 8.19 10.50
N GLY A 57 -3.51 8.86 9.65
CA GLY A 57 -2.50 9.80 10.12
C GLY A 57 -2.20 10.94 9.15
N GLU A 58 -1.05 11.59 9.37
CA GLU A 58 -0.66 12.84 8.71
C GLU A 58 -0.35 12.69 7.21
N ALA A 59 -0.11 11.46 6.74
CA ALA A 59 0.14 11.16 5.33
C ALA A 59 -1.13 10.77 4.56
N ALA A 60 -2.32 11.16 5.04
CA ALA A 60 -3.61 10.87 4.41
C ALA A 60 -3.69 11.34 2.94
N HIS A 61 -2.95 12.39 2.58
CA HIS A 61 -2.87 12.90 1.21
C HIS A 61 -2.24 11.91 0.20
N LEU A 62 -1.54 10.87 0.65
CA LEU A 62 -0.97 9.82 -0.22
C LEU A 62 -1.96 8.69 -0.51
N LYS A 63 -3.10 8.65 0.17
CA LYS A 63 -4.02 7.51 0.18
C LYS A 63 -4.52 7.17 -1.22
N ASP A 64 -4.96 8.16 -1.97
CA ASP A 64 -5.55 7.92 -3.30
C ASP A 64 -4.49 7.38 -4.27
N ALA A 65 -3.32 8.02 -4.33
CA ALA A 65 -2.20 7.55 -5.16
C ALA A 65 -1.75 6.13 -4.79
N LEU A 66 -1.72 5.80 -3.49
CA LEU A 66 -1.36 4.47 -2.99
C LEU A 66 -2.43 3.42 -3.35
N LEU A 67 -3.72 3.78 -3.34
CA LEU A 67 -4.78 2.86 -3.77
C LEU A 67 -4.77 2.64 -5.28
N GLU A 68 -4.56 3.70 -6.07
CA GLU A 68 -4.48 3.62 -7.53
C GLU A 68 -3.38 2.65 -8.00
N VAL A 69 -2.18 2.77 -7.44
CA VAL A 69 -1.06 1.89 -7.82
C VAL A 69 -1.31 0.45 -7.44
N CYS A 70 -2.00 0.20 -6.33
CA CYS A 70 -2.31 -1.16 -5.92
C CYS A 70 -3.54 -1.73 -6.67
N ALA A 71 -4.47 -0.89 -7.13
CA ALA A 71 -5.65 -1.35 -7.88
C ALA A 71 -5.34 -1.84 -9.30
N GLY A 72 -4.14 -1.60 -9.83
CA GLY A 72 -3.74 -2.08 -11.14
C GLY A 72 -4.51 -1.39 -12.28
N VAL A 73 -4.73 -0.07 -12.19
CA VAL A 73 -5.10 0.74 -13.35
C VAL A 73 -3.78 1.14 -14.02
N GLY A 74 -3.42 0.73 -15.24
CA GLY A 74 -4.27 0.55 -16.42
C GLY A 74 -4.08 1.76 -17.33
N ALA A 75 -2.91 1.85 -17.96
CA ALA A 75 -2.69 2.59 -19.20
C ALA A 75 -2.01 1.63 -20.19
#